data_AF-A0A971L6T0-F1
#
_entry.id   AF-A0A971L6T0-F1
#
_cell.length_a   1.000
_cell.length_b   1.000
_cell.length_c   1.000
_cell.angle_alpha   90.00
_cell.angle_beta   90.00
_cell.angle_gamma   90.00
#
_symmetry.space_group_name_H-M   'P 1'
#
loop_
_entity.id
_entity.type
_entity.pdbx_description
1 polymer ?
#
loop_
_entity_poly.entity_id
_entity_poly.type
_entity_poly.pdbx_seq_one_letter_code
_entity_poly.pdbx_strand_id
1 'polypeptide(L)'
;MSFNCYPNSDEIELQVDSAVIRVNRRLSYEMPHEVTAIIPRAEIRRRRYDNGQLAWEEEIILNSLTVVHSPLRPAIDQTSPANGCSPAATEQPVSCRRFSNPRPRLKLTYS
;
A
#
# COMPACT_ATOMS: atom_id res chain seq x y z
N MET A 1 -25.54 -13.01 -8.97
CA MET A 1 -24.07 -12.86 -8.93
C MET A 1 -23.75 -11.72 -7.98
N SER A 2 -23.31 -12.04 -6.76
CA SER A 2 -22.92 -11.06 -5.75
C SER A 2 -21.55 -10.50 -6.13
N PHE A 3 -21.51 -9.22 -6.48
CA PHE A 3 -20.25 -8.51 -6.67
C PHE A 3 -19.68 -8.20 -5.27
N ASN A 4 -18.57 -8.84 -4.89
CA ASN A 4 -17.84 -8.45 -3.69
C ASN A 4 -17.20 -7.09 -3.93
N CYS A 5 -17.89 -6.04 -3.49
CA CYS A 5 -17.37 -4.68 -3.45
C CYS A 5 -16.49 -4.57 -2.20
N TYR A 6 -15.17 -4.59 -2.38
CA TYR A 6 -14.24 -4.24 -1.32
C TYR A 6 -13.99 -2.74 -1.43
N PRO A 7 -14.56 -1.90 -0.54
CA PRO A 7 -14.38 -0.45 -0.61
C PRO A 7 -12.91 -0.05 -0.46
N ASN A 8 -12.10 -0.89 0.19
CA ASN A 8 -10.66 -0.67 0.36
C ASN A 8 -9.84 -1.87 -0.14
N SER A 9 -8.85 -1.59 -0.99
CA SER A 9 -7.88 -2.58 -1.46
C SER A 9 -6.50 -1.97 -1.62
N ASP A 10 -5.48 -2.67 -1.10
CA ASP A 10 -4.08 -2.28 -1.21
C ASP A 10 -3.33 -3.31 -2.06
N GLU A 11 -2.52 -2.85 -3.00
CA GLU A 11 -1.57 -3.67 -3.77
C GLU A 11 -0.18 -3.04 -3.67
N ILE A 12 0.72 -3.71 -2.97
CA ILE A 12 2.10 -3.29 -2.78
C ILE A 12 3.03 -4.38 -3.32
N GLU A 13 3.98 -4.00 -4.17
CA GLU A 13 5.02 -4.90 -4.70
C GLU A 13 6.39 -4.28 -4.46
N LEU A 14 7.23 -4.98 -3.69
CA LEU A 14 8.65 -4.68 -3.54
C LEU A 14 9.43 -5.74 -4.30
N GLN A 15 10.27 -5.30 -5.24
CA GLN A 15 11.16 -6.17 -5.99
C GLN A 15 12.62 -5.75 -5.76
N VAL A 16 13.42 -6.68 -5.24
CA VAL A 16 14.85 -6.51 -4.97
C VAL A 16 15.59 -7.69 -5.60
N ASP A 17 16.30 -7.45 -6.70
CA ASP A 17 16.93 -8.53 -7.49
C ASP A 17 15.91 -9.63 -7.86
N SER A 18 16.18 -10.90 -7.53
CA SER A 18 15.24 -12.00 -7.74
C SER A 18 14.15 -12.13 -6.68
N ALA A 19 14.20 -11.34 -5.59
CA ALA A 19 13.24 -11.42 -4.50
C ALA A 19 12.04 -10.49 -4.77
N VAL A 20 10.83 -11.04 -4.66
CA VAL A 20 9.57 -10.31 -4.82
C VAL A 20 8.71 -10.47 -3.58
N ILE A 21 8.35 -9.36 -2.95
CA ILE A 21 7.43 -9.29 -1.81
C ILE A 21 6.16 -8.60 -2.28
N ARG A 22 5.02 -9.27 -2.13
CA ARG A 22 3.70 -8.76 -2.54
C ARG A 22 2.74 -8.77 -1.38
N VAL A 23 2.11 -7.63 -1.12
CA VAL A 23 1.01 -7.48 -0.17
C VAL A 23 -0.25 -7.14 -0.95
N ASN A 24 -1.24 -8.01 -0.86
CA ASN A 24 -2.57 -7.81 -1.43
C ASN A 24 -3.59 -7.85 -0.30
N ARG A 25 -4.22 -6.72 -0.01
CA ARG A 25 -5.23 -6.61 1.03
C ARG A 25 -6.57 -6.23 0.42
N ARG A 26 -7.63 -6.92 0.85
CA ARG A 26 -9.02 -6.61 0.47
C ARG A 26 -9.83 -6.49 1.74
N LEU A 27 -10.35 -5.31 2.02
CA LEU A 27 -11.11 -5.03 3.24
C LEU A 27 -12.56 -4.72 2.88
N SER A 28 -13.47 -5.29 3.67
CA SER A 28 -14.92 -5.12 3.49
C SER A 28 -15.48 -3.88 4.19
N TYR A 29 -14.64 -3.05 4.78
CA TYR A 29 -15.04 -1.88 5.56
C TYR A 29 -14.32 -0.62 5.05
N GLU A 30 -14.98 0.54 5.18
CA GLU A 30 -14.61 1.78 4.49
C GLU A 30 -13.56 2.63 5.21
N MET A 31 -13.06 2.20 6.38
CA MET A 31 -12.09 3.01 7.13
C MET A 31 -10.76 3.13 6.36
N PRO A 32 -10.09 4.29 6.35
CA PRO A 32 -8.73 4.40 5.82
C PRO A 32 -7.74 3.55 6.63
N HIS A 33 -6.82 2.87 5.95
CA HIS A 33 -5.81 2.01 6.57
C HIS A 33 -4.41 2.36 6.15
N GLU A 34 -3.53 2.39 7.13
CA GLU A 34 -2.11 2.51 6.85
C GLU A 34 -1.51 1.13 6.57
N VAL A 35 -0.64 1.08 5.57
CA VAL A 35 0.17 -0.09 5.23
C VAL A 35 1.60 0.35 5.05
N THR A 36 2.50 -0.25 5.82
CA THR A 36 3.92 -0.02 5.70
C THR A 36 4.61 -1.35 5.43
N ALA A 37 5.45 -1.40 4.40
CA ALA A 37 6.31 -2.52 4.08
C ALA A 37 7.77 -2.06 4.19
N ILE A 38 8.57 -2.79 4.96
CA ILE A 38 9.96 -2.44 5.25
C ILE A 38 10.84 -3.65 4.95
N ILE A 39 11.89 -3.44 4.15
CA ILE A 39 13.04 -4.33 4.04
C ILE A 39 14.16 -3.66 4.82
N PRO A 40 14.48 -4.13 6.04
CA PRO A 40 15.48 -3.49 6.90
C PRO A 40 16.88 -3.50 6.31
N ARG A 41 17.19 -4.52 5.50
CA ARG A 41 18.47 -4.63 4.79
C ARG A 41 18.31 -5.60 3.62
N ALA A 42 18.86 -5.25 2.47
CA ALA A 42 19.04 -6.18 1.36
C ALA A 42 20.49 -6.14 0.86
N GLU A 43 21.08 -7.30 0.69
CA GLU A 43 22.44 -7.47 0.17
C GLU A 43 22.37 -8.31 -1.09
N ILE A 44 22.85 -7.75 -2.20
CA ILE A 44 22.94 -8.42 -3.49
C ILE A 44 24.42 -8.50 -3.82
N ARG A 45 24.94 -9.72 -3.88
CA ARG A 45 26.34 -10.01 -4.20
C ARG A 45 26.40 -10.91 -5.43
N ARG A 46 26.99 -10.43 -6.52
CA ARG A 46 27.09 -11.18 -7.77
C ARG A 46 28.57 -11.41 -8.07
N ARG A 47 28.94 -12.63 -8.45
CA ARG A 47 30.29 -12.98 -8.91
C ARG A 47 30.20 -13.69 -10.24
N ARG A 48 31.01 -13.28 -11.21
CA ARG A 48 31.13 -13.96 -12.49
C ARG A 48 32.55 -14.49 -12.63
N TYR A 49 32.67 -15.75 -13.00
CA TYR A 49 33.93 -16.38 -13.32
C TYR A 49 34.05 -16.58 -14.83
N ASP A 50 35.25 -16.38 -15.35
CA ASP A 50 35.62 -16.70 -16.73
C ASP A 50 36.91 -17.52 -16.70
N ASN A 51 36.93 -18.65 -17.41
CA ASN A 51 38.04 -19.61 -17.42
C ASN A 51 38.54 -20.03 -16.01
N GLY A 52 37.62 -20.14 -15.05
CA GLY A 52 37.94 -20.49 -13.66
C GLY A 52 38.55 -19.35 -12.83
N GLN A 53 38.72 -18.16 -13.41
CA GLN A 53 39.18 -16.95 -12.73
C GLN A 53 38.02 -15.99 -12.48
N LEU A 54 38.06 -15.26 -11.36
CA LEU A 54 37.05 -14.24 -11.06
C LEU A 54 37.17 -13.11 -12.08
N ALA A 55 36.14 -12.93 -12.90
CA ALA A 55 36.08 -11.91 -13.95
C ALA A 55 35.41 -10.61 -13.47
N TRP A 56 34.46 -10.72 -12.52
CA TRP A 56 33.67 -9.59 -12.03
C TRP A 56 33.04 -9.89 -10.67
N GLU A 57 32.92 -8.85 -9.83
CA GLU A 57 32.19 -8.88 -8.57
C GLU A 57 31.35 -7.61 -8.40
N GLU A 58 30.06 -7.79 -8.11
CA GLU A 58 29.11 -6.74 -7.73
C GLU A 58 28.74 -6.86 -6.26
N GLU A 59 28.66 -5.74 -5.56
CA GLU A 59 28.04 -5.66 -4.24
C GLU A 59 27.10 -4.46 -4.17
N ILE A 60 25.83 -4.75 -3.89
CA ILE A 60 24.78 -3.75 -3.68
C ILE A 60 24.20 -3.98 -2.29
N ILE A 61 24.33 -3.00 -1.40
CA ILE A 61 23.78 -3.04 -0.04
C ILE A 61 22.75 -1.92 0.10
N LEU A 62 21.50 -2.31 0.32
CA LEU A 62 20.37 -1.41 0.57
C LEU A 62 20.05 -1.45 2.06
N ASN A 63 20.33 -0.35 2.77
CA ASN A 63 20.20 -0.27 4.24
C ASN A 63 18.76 -0.06 4.75
N SER A 64 17.82 0.27 3.87
CA SER A 64 16.38 0.27 4.16
C SER A 64 15.61 0.52 2.87
N LEU A 65 14.62 -0.30 2.58
CA LEU A 65 13.61 -0.02 1.56
C LEU A 65 12.26 0.03 2.25
N THR A 66 11.59 1.18 2.16
CA THR A 66 10.33 1.41 2.86
C THR A 66 9.28 1.88 1.86
N VAL A 67 8.12 1.24 1.88
CA VAL A 67 6.92 1.69 1.17
C VAL A 67 5.85 1.99 2.22
N VAL A 68 5.33 3.21 2.19
CA VAL A 68 4.24 3.65 3.08
C VAL A 68 3.04 4.02 2.21
N HIS A 69 1.92 3.38 2.50
CA HIS A 69 0.59 3.81 2.08
C HIS A 69 -0.14 4.33 3.32
N SER A 70 -0.30 5.65 3.43
CA SER A 70 -1.06 6.30 4.51
C SER A 70 -2.14 7.19 3.87
N PRO A 71 -3.38 6.67 3.69
CA PRO A 71 -4.50 7.47 3.21
C PRO A 71 -4.92 8.48 4.30
N LEU A 72 -4.94 9.77 3.96
CA LEU A 72 -5.43 10.81 4.87
C LEU A 72 -6.87 10.52 5.30
N ARG A 73 -7.15 10.60 6.61
CA ARG A 73 -8.54 10.72 7.07
C ARG A 73 -9.12 12.05 6.58
N PRO A 74 -10.37 12.08 6.08
CA PRO A 74 -11.10 13.33 5.98
C PRO A 74 -11.06 14.02 7.35
N ALA A 75 -10.85 15.33 7.38
CA ALA A 75 -10.99 16.09 8.60
C ALA A 75 -12.40 15.81 9.15
N ILE A 76 -12.48 15.25 10.36
CA ILE A 76 -13.73 15.22 11.09
C ILE A 76 -14.01 16.69 11.37
N ASP A 77 -14.98 17.26 10.66
CA ASP A 77 -15.52 18.57 10.99
C ASP A 77 -15.77 18.56 12.49
N GLN A 78 -14.99 19.37 13.21
CA GLN A 78 -15.16 19.53 14.64
C GLN A 78 -16.46 20.31 14.85
N THR A 79 -17.59 19.60 14.81
CA THR A 79 -18.84 20.16 15.31
C THR A 79 -18.67 20.29 16.82
N SER A 80 -18.25 21.49 17.24
CA SER A 80 -18.28 21.91 18.63
C SER A 80 -19.70 21.70 19.18
N PRO A 81 -19.90 21.13 20.39
CA PRO A 81 -21.24 20.94 20.91
C PRO A 81 -21.72 22.28 21.46
N ALA A 82 -22.46 23.03 20.64
CA ALA A 82 -23.25 24.15 21.13
C ALA A 82 -24.53 24.30 20.30
N ASN A 83 -25.60 23.78 20.89
CA ASN A 83 -26.98 24.25 20.80
C ASN A 83 -27.81 23.82 19.58
N GLY A 84 -28.87 23.04 19.84
CA GLY A 84 -30.08 23.04 19.01
C GLY A 84 -30.60 21.66 18.67
N CYS A 85 -31.59 21.20 19.42
CA CYS A 85 -32.47 20.11 19.06
C CYS A 85 -33.18 20.39 17.72
N SER A 86 -33.10 19.46 16.75
CA SER A 86 -34.20 19.22 15.80
C SER A 86 -34.09 17.83 15.16
N PRO A 87 -35.21 17.08 15.05
CA PRO A 87 -35.22 15.71 14.59
C PRO A 87 -35.43 15.61 13.06
N ALA A 88 -35.12 14.43 12.53
CA ALA A 88 -35.39 13.92 11.18
C ALA A 88 -34.35 14.28 10.09
N ALA A 89 -33.35 13.42 9.96
CA ALA A 89 -32.70 13.14 8.68
C ALA A 89 -32.75 11.63 8.43
N THR A 90 -33.64 11.26 7.51
CA THR A 90 -33.85 9.95 6.91
C THR A 90 -32.53 9.21 6.64
N GLU A 91 -32.41 7.98 7.16
CA GLU A 91 -31.39 7.01 6.74
C GLU A 91 -31.49 6.81 5.22
N GLN A 92 -30.59 7.43 4.46
CA GLN A 92 -30.36 7.03 3.08
C GLN A 92 -29.39 5.84 3.08
N PRO A 93 -29.73 4.71 2.41
CA PRO A 93 -28.80 3.60 2.31
C PRO A 93 -27.56 4.06 1.55
N VAL A 94 -26.40 3.65 2.05
CA VAL A 94 -25.08 3.94 1.49
C VAL A 94 -25.01 3.37 0.07
N SER A 95 -25.44 4.17 -0.90
CA SER A 95 -25.25 3.89 -2.32
C SER A 95 -23.75 3.84 -2.54
N CYS A 96 -23.20 2.65 -2.85
CA CYS A 96 -21.85 2.45 -3.33
C CYS A 96 -21.59 3.40 -4.52
N ARG A 97 -21.13 4.61 -4.22
CA ARG A 97 -20.72 5.56 -5.25
C ARG A 97 -19.53 4.91 -5.94
N ARG A 98 -19.57 4.87 -7.27
CA ARG A 98 -18.40 4.54 -8.10
C ARG A 98 -17.34 5.60 -7.83
N PHE A 99 -16.59 5.45 -6.75
CA PHE A 99 -15.28 6.06 -6.66
C PHE A 99 -14.38 5.22 -7.57
N SER A 100 -14.28 5.65 -8.83
CA SER A 100 -13.11 5.34 -9.65
C SER A 100 -11.90 6.07 -9.05
N ASN A 101 -11.54 5.73 -7.82
CA ASN A 101 -10.31 6.20 -7.23
C ASN A 101 -9.18 5.43 -7.93
N PRO A 102 -8.15 6.10 -8.46
CA PRO A 102 -7.00 5.41 -9.00
C PRO A 102 -6.43 4.53 -7.88
N ARG A 103 -6.45 3.21 -8.10
CA ARG A 103 -5.93 2.24 -7.13
C ARG A 103 -4.48 2.62 -6.82
N PRO A 104 -4.09 2.83 -5.56
CA PRO A 104 -2.71 3.12 -5.23
C PRO A 104 -1.89 1.87 -5.56
N ARG A 105 -1.12 1.94 -6.64
CA ARG A 105 -0.17 0.90 -7.03
C ARG A 105 1.22 1.45 -6.80
N LEU A 106 1.81 1.10 -5.66
CA LEU A 106 3.18 1.47 -5.33
C LEU A 106 4.09 0.30 -5.72
N LYS A 107 4.87 0.51 -6.79
CA LYS A 107 5.88 -0.43 -7.26
C LYS A 107 7.25 0.21 -7.12
N LEU A 108 8.11 -0.41 -6.33
CA LEU A 108 9.52 -0.04 -6.24
C LEU A 108 10.33 -1.17 -6.86
N THR A 109 11.18 -0.85 -7.84
CA THR A 109 11.99 -1.82 -8.57
C THR A 109 13.44 -1.38 -8.54
N TYR A 110 14.32 -2.29 -8.13
CA TYR A 110 15.76 -2.13 -8.18
C TYR A 110 16.34 -3.38 -8.85
N SER A 111 16.95 -3.19 -10.02
CA SER A 111 17.43 -4.25 -10.93
C SER A 111 18.93 -4.14 -11.19
#